data_AF-A0A1C6F7N1-F1
#
_entry.id   AF-A0A1C6F7N1-F1
#
_cell.length_a   1.000
_cell.length_b   1.000
_cell.length_c   1.000
_cell.angle_alpha   90.00
_cell.angle_beta   90.00
_cell.angle_gamma   90.00
#
_symmetry.space_group_name_H-M   'P 1'
#
loop_
_entity.id
_entity.type
_entity.pdbx_description
1 polymer ?
#
loop_
_entity_poly.entity_id
_entity_poly.type
_entity_poly.pdbx_seq_one_letter_code
_entity_poly.pdbx_strand_id
1 'polypeptide(L)'
;MTGSEIRQTMISAREEYIGIIRDELLGPGSEFSLPDREHELISSTPTSRYSAGILFPQGNAVNQDNDETVELEESDNSAENSGSPSAEDPGADPVQQKKQRTYAFDETADENLDEEIGMATQYMPSSMGITFIARGNTNIVRGSLTFATYRNAKVPDCMIPYLPDDPDTYTVPPELAHIMVYDKDAHALRLISSVTAKEARSIFERDTIPENEFRILQKIVYRFVDYCAMGYVRVPHEIPEFALDFSHGDYADDEANHNLDGTDAKLVALRRKIGDNLWSITVMLVNDWKESPVKANRCIFQAKMKVSSENNDFVFVESNPNADVTAMDSEEQSLDLLYRHKKIYGTGLGTSVDWEIDASGVGNIWSDFLPITEVPSMSFSLPQSDLIKDEELSMKYLSDLDPSDRATKLASMRSLVDLYKNWVDSLEKTAETLDPRYVSAAANNIRECKRAYKRMYAGIDTLSHNDNAYKAFLLANRAMFMQRIHIAMQGDMSKTSADRYPGDEEIADRLLNMDYSQESDGNCKWRPFQIAFLLMDINSIMMMNLWSGILLI
;
A
#
# COMPACT_ATOMS: atom_id res chain seq x y z
N MET A 1 -6.40 -0.32 -30.48
CA MET A 1 -7.18 -0.33 -29.24
C MET A 1 -7.76 1.05 -29.02
N THR A 2 -9.03 1.16 -28.63
CA THR A 2 -9.62 2.44 -28.22
C THR A 2 -9.02 2.90 -26.88
N GLY A 3 -9.12 4.19 -26.52
CA GLY A 3 -8.63 4.67 -25.23
C GLY A 3 -9.29 4.00 -24.02
N SER A 4 -10.54 3.53 -24.18
CA SER A 4 -11.26 2.76 -23.16
C SER A 4 -10.69 1.34 -23.00
N GLU A 5 -10.35 0.67 -24.12
CA GLU A 5 -9.70 -0.64 -24.07
C GLU A 5 -8.34 -0.57 -23.40
N ILE A 6 -7.52 0.44 -23.72
CA ILE A 6 -6.21 0.62 -23.08
C ILE A 6 -6.37 0.82 -21.57
N ARG A 7 -7.34 1.62 -21.13
CA ARG A 7 -7.62 1.82 -19.71
C ARG A 7 -8.05 0.53 -19.02
N GLN A 8 -8.94 -0.25 -19.64
CA GLN A 8 -9.38 -1.52 -19.09
C GLN A 8 -8.21 -2.51 -18.95
N THR A 9 -7.34 -2.60 -19.97
CA THR A 9 -6.15 -3.45 -19.91
C THR A 9 -5.20 -3.01 -18.80
N MET A 10 -4.99 -1.70 -18.61
CA MET A 10 -4.15 -1.19 -17.50
C MET A 10 -4.74 -1.52 -16.13
N ILE A 11 -6.07 -1.45 -15.98
CA ILE A 11 -6.75 -1.85 -14.74
C ILE A 11 -6.55 -3.35 -14.50
N SER A 12 -6.80 -4.19 -15.50
CA SER A 12 -6.59 -5.64 -15.40
C SER A 12 -5.15 -5.99 -15.02
N ALA A 13 -4.16 -5.35 -15.64
CA ALA A 13 -2.75 -5.56 -15.30
C ALA A 13 -2.42 -5.13 -13.87
N ARG A 14 -2.99 -4.02 -13.39
CA ARG A 14 -2.83 -3.59 -11.99
C ARG A 14 -3.39 -4.63 -11.02
N GLU A 15 -4.60 -5.13 -11.25
CA GLU A 15 -5.20 -6.14 -10.39
C GLU A 15 -4.39 -7.44 -10.37
N GLU A 16 -3.83 -7.84 -11.52
CA GLU A 16 -2.89 -8.96 -11.62
C GLU A 16 -1.63 -8.75 -10.77
N TYR A 17 -0.99 -7.58 -10.88
CA TYR A 17 0.18 -7.25 -10.06
C TYR A 17 -0.13 -7.23 -8.57
N ILE A 18 -1.27 -6.67 -8.17
CA ILE A 18 -1.72 -6.68 -6.77
C ILE A 18 -1.90 -8.12 -6.28
N GLY A 19 -2.50 -8.99 -7.10
CA GLY A 19 -2.65 -10.42 -6.81
C GLY A 19 -1.30 -11.09 -6.56
N ILE A 20 -0.34 -10.92 -7.48
CA ILE A 20 1.01 -11.48 -7.37
C ILE A 20 1.71 -10.97 -6.10
N ILE A 21 1.63 -9.67 -5.81
CA ILE A 21 2.23 -9.09 -4.60
C ILE A 21 1.62 -9.71 -3.33
N ARG A 22 0.30 -9.91 -3.31
CA ARG A 22 -0.38 -10.56 -2.18
C ARG A 22 0.06 -12.01 -2.03
N ASP A 23 0.20 -12.75 -3.13
CA ASP A 23 0.61 -14.15 -3.15
C ASP A 23 2.05 -14.33 -2.62
N GLU A 24 2.95 -13.42 -2.97
CA GLU A 24 4.34 -13.43 -2.50
C GLU A 24 4.47 -12.96 -1.04
N LEU A 25 3.81 -11.86 -0.65
CA LEU A 25 4.02 -11.26 0.67
C LEU A 25 3.19 -11.91 1.80
N LEU A 26 1.96 -12.31 1.50
CA LEU A 26 1.00 -12.83 2.49
C LEU A 26 0.70 -14.31 2.24
N GLY A 27 0.63 -14.71 0.98
CA GLY A 27 0.20 -16.04 0.56
C GLY A 27 -1.30 -16.31 0.83
N PRO A 28 -1.76 -17.55 0.55
CA PRO A 28 -1.02 -18.60 -0.17
C PRO A 28 -0.82 -18.22 -1.65
N GLY A 29 -0.07 -18.99 -2.44
CA GLY A 29 0.03 -18.84 -3.89
C GLY A 29 1.40 -18.40 -4.44
N SER A 30 2.44 -18.32 -3.60
CA SER A 30 3.79 -17.93 -4.05
C SER A 30 4.52 -19.01 -4.89
N GLU A 31 3.99 -20.24 -4.94
CA GLU A 31 4.49 -21.32 -5.80
C GLU A 31 3.33 -21.93 -6.63
N PHE A 32 3.39 -23.22 -6.91
CA PHE A 32 2.37 -23.91 -7.69
C PHE A 32 1.11 -24.13 -6.84
N SER A 33 -0.05 -23.80 -7.41
CA SER A 33 -1.36 -24.11 -6.81
C SER A 33 -1.76 -25.55 -7.12
N LEU A 34 -1.01 -26.53 -6.62
CA LEU A 34 -1.32 -27.96 -6.71
C LEU A 34 -1.37 -28.60 -5.31
N PRO A 35 -2.42 -29.39 -4.98
CA PRO A 35 -3.58 -29.70 -5.82
C PRO A 35 -4.52 -28.50 -6.03
N ASP A 36 -4.48 -27.53 -5.12
CA ASP A 36 -5.20 -26.27 -5.19
C ASP A 36 -4.44 -25.21 -4.36
N ARG A 37 -4.98 -24.00 -4.32
CA ARG A 37 -4.39 -22.87 -3.59
C ARG A 37 -4.44 -23.03 -2.06
N GLU A 38 -5.48 -23.66 -1.52
CA GLU A 38 -5.64 -23.83 -0.07
C GLU A 38 -4.69 -24.89 0.50
N HIS A 39 -4.18 -25.78 -0.35
CA HIS A 39 -3.24 -26.85 -0.02
C HIS A 39 -1.88 -26.68 -0.69
N GLU A 40 -1.42 -25.44 -0.90
CA GLU A 40 -0.15 -25.17 -1.58
C GLU A 40 1.03 -25.94 -0.96
N LEU A 41 1.99 -26.29 -1.81
CA LEU A 41 3.28 -26.85 -1.44
C LEU A 41 4.37 -25.82 -1.73
N ILE A 42 5.18 -25.52 -0.73
CA ILE A 42 6.29 -24.56 -0.82
C ILE A 42 7.62 -25.23 -0.49
N SER A 43 8.71 -24.79 -1.13
CA SER A 43 10.06 -25.36 -1.01
C SER A 43 10.97 -24.59 -0.07
N SER A 44 10.39 -23.73 0.78
CA SER A 44 11.10 -22.98 1.82
C SER A 44 10.21 -22.82 3.05
N THR A 45 10.79 -22.38 4.17
CA THR A 45 10.00 -22.21 5.39
C THR A 45 8.95 -21.10 5.20
N PRO A 46 7.68 -21.30 5.59
CA PRO A 46 6.65 -20.28 5.42
C PRO A 46 6.96 -18.99 6.19
N THR A 47 7.72 -19.09 7.29
CA THR A 47 8.18 -17.93 8.08
C THR A 47 9.23 -17.07 7.39
N SER A 48 9.99 -17.61 6.45
CA SER A 48 10.94 -16.84 5.63
C SER A 48 10.34 -16.44 4.28
N ARG A 49 9.30 -17.15 3.84
CA ARG A 49 8.64 -16.94 2.55
C ARG A 49 7.64 -15.79 2.60
N TYR A 50 6.78 -15.77 3.60
CA TYR A 50 5.80 -14.70 3.79
C TYR A 50 6.33 -13.64 4.74
N SER A 51 6.06 -12.39 4.43
CA SER A 51 6.45 -11.23 5.24
C SER A 51 5.31 -10.67 6.09
N ALA A 52 4.06 -11.09 5.82
CA ALA A 52 2.87 -10.61 6.49
C ALA A 52 1.93 -11.76 6.90
N GLY A 53 1.01 -11.47 7.82
CA GLY A 53 -0.03 -12.41 8.23
C GLY A 53 0.45 -13.61 9.06
N ILE A 54 1.57 -13.47 9.79
CA ILE A 54 2.12 -14.54 10.63
C ILE A 54 1.89 -14.19 12.10
N LEU A 55 1.28 -15.13 12.84
CA LEU A 55 1.23 -15.09 14.30
C LEU A 55 2.16 -16.18 14.86
N PHE A 56 3.27 -15.72 15.41
CA PHE A 56 4.34 -16.55 15.97
C PHE A 56 3.96 -17.09 17.36
N PRO A 57 4.59 -18.19 17.82
CA PRO A 57 4.53 -18.58 19.22
C PRO A 57 4.98 -17.44 20.14
N GLN A 58 4.38 -17.35 21.32
CA GLN A 58 4.68 -16.32 22.30
C GLN A 58 6.12 -16.43 22.83
N GLY A 59 6.70 -15.27 23.17
CA GLY A 59 8.00 -15.17 23.83
C GLY A 59 9.21 -15.10 22.90
N ASN A 60 9.01 -15.02 21.58
CA ASN A 60 10.08 -14.87 20.60
C ASN A 60 10.40 -13.39 20.36
N ALA A 61 11.63 -12.96 20.61
CA ALA A 61 12.05 -11.59 20.37
C ALA A 61 12.23 -11.31 18.86
N VAL A 62 11.98 -10.07 18.43
CA VAL A 62 12.38 -9.61 17.11
C VAL A 62 13.89 -9.42 17.13
N ASN A 63 14.63 -10.33 16.49
CA ASN A 63 16.04 -10.09 16.24
C ASN A 63 16.15 -9.10 15.07
N GLN A 64 16.62 -7.88 15.32
CA GLN A 64 16.89 -6.87 14.28
C GLN A 64 18.13 -7.18 13.42
N ASP A 65 18.76 -8.33 13.63
CA ASP A 65 19.88 -8.78 12.80
C ASP A 65 19.34 -9.49 11.56
N ASN A 66 19.06 -8.68 10.53
CA ASN A 66 19.09 -9.12 9.13
C ASN A 66 20.54 -9.51 8.78
N ASP A 67 20.98 -10.67 9.26
CA ASP A 67 22.10 -11.38 8.65
C ASP A 67 21.49 -12.36 7.64
N GLU A 68 21.22 -11.84 6.43
CA GLU A 68 21.05 -12.64 5.21
C GLU A 68 22.38 -13.34 4.88
N THR A 69 22.88 -14.19 5.76
CA THR A 69 23.90 -15.22 5.50
C THR A 69 24.06 -16.07 6.76
N VAL A 70 23.08 -16.91 7.06
CA VAL A 70 23.40 -18.12 7.83
C VAL A 70 23.98 -19.10 6.82
N GLU A 71 25.31 -19.12 6.70
CA GLU A 71 25.99 -20.29 6.16
C GLU A 71 25.48 -21.51 6.95
N LEU A 72 24.92 -22.47 6.22
CA LEU A 72 24.54 -23.75 6.79
C LEU A 72 25.80 -24.39 7.40
N GLU A 73 25.93 -24.36 8.72
CA GLU A 73 26.87 -25.23 9.42
C GLU A 73 26.42 -26.68 9.16
N GLU A 74 27.00 -27.30 8.14
CA GLU A 74 26.90 -28.74 7.91
C GLU A 74 27.45 -29.46 9.14
N SER A 75 26.56 -30.06 9.92
CA SER A 75 26.96 -31.00 10.96
C SER A 75 27.56 -32.24 10.29
N ASP A 76 28.89 -32.31 10.42
CA ASP A 76 29.84 -33.34 10.03
C ASP A 76 29.30 -34.78 10.06
N ASN A 77 29.49 -35.52 8.97
CA ASN A 77 29.58 -36.97 9.04
C ASN A 77 30.46 -37.56 7.91
N SER A 78 31.66 -37.98 8.34
CA SER A 78 32.44 -39.14 7.88
C SER A 78 33.78 -38.92 7.15
N ALA A 79 34.80 -39.46 7.83
CA ALA A 79 35.92 -40.27 7.36
C ALA A 79 37.21 -39.58 6.86
N GLU A 80 38.23 -39.70 7.71
CA GLU A 80 39.67 -39.88 7.49
C GLU A 80 40.15 -39.97 6.01
N ASN A 81 41.20 -39.22 5.64
CA ASN A 81 42.59 -39.72 5.63
C ASN A 81 43.64 -38.69 5.11
N SER A 82 44.77 -38.63 5.83
CA SER A 82 46.17 -38.40 5.41
C SER A 82 46.65 -37.11 4.71
N GLY A 83 47.68 -36.46 5.30
CA GLY A 83 48.76 -35.78 4.53
C GLY A 83 49.32 -34.44 5.06
N SER A 84 50.20 -34.50 6.07
CA SER A 84 51.09 -33.47 6.67
C SER A 84 52.08 -32.74 5.71
N PRO A 85 52.97 -31.81 6.15
CA PRO A 85 52.91 -30.73 7.17
C PRO A 85 53.57 -29.39 6.72
N SER A 86 53.33 -28.27 7.42
CA SER A 86 54.37 -27.22 7.59
C SER A 86 54.14 -26.29 8.80
N ALA A 87 55.21 -26.22 9.60
CA ALA A 87 55.60 -25.52 10.83
C ALA A 87 55.09 -24.10 11.22
N GLU A 88 54.90 -23.96 12.55
CA GLU A 88 55.29 -22.90 13.55
C GLU A 88 54.82 -21.44 13.34
N ASP A 89 54.34 -20.63 14.31
CA ASP A 89 54.57 -20.47 15.78
C ASP A 89 53.41 -19.59 16.40
N PRO A 90 53.28 -19.24 17.71
CA PRO A 90 52.00 -19.25 18.42
C PRO A 90 51.54 -17.85 18.90
N GLY A 91 50.29 -17.72 19.34
CA GLY A 91 49.93 -16.56 20.17
C GLY A 91 48.47 -16.18 20.19
N ALA A 92 47.85 -16.44 21.35
CA ALA A 92 46.73 -15.72 21.96
C ALA A 92 45.33 -15.88 21.32
N ASP A 93 44.49 -16.64 22.02
CA ASP A 93 43.03 -16.47 22.06
C ASP A 93 42.65 -15.01 22.35
N PRO A 94 41.56 -14.52 21.74
CA PRO A 94 40.64 -13.67 22.48
C PRO A 94 39.22 -14.23 22.43
N VAL A 95 38.78 -14.65 23.62
CA VAL A 95 37.38 -14.65 24.07
C VAL A 95 36.70 -13.36 23.59
N GLN A 96 35.77 -13.45 22.63
CA GLN A 96 34.92 -12.31 22.27
C GLN A 96 33.80 -12.15 23.30
N GLN A 97 34.06 -11.27 24.25
CA GLN A 97 33.09 -10.71 25.18
C GLN A 97 31.98 -9.97 24.42
N LYS A 98 30.73 -10.27 24.77
CA LYS A 98 29.55 -9.44 24.49
C LYS A 98 29.83 -7.99 24.92
N LYS A 99 29.98 -7.08 23.95
CA LYS A 99 29.96 -5.63 24.21
C LYS A 99 28.52 -5.19 24.42
N GLN A 100 28.09 -5.10 25.68
CA GLN A 100 27.02 -4.19 26.07
C GLN A 100 27.52 -2.76 25.79
N ARG A 101 26.93 -2.10 24.78
CA ARG A 101 27.09 -0.65 24.61
C ARG A 101 26.09 0.04 25.52
N THR A 102 26.58 0.58 26.63
CA THR A 102 25.84 1.54 27.45
C THR A 102 25.85 2.88 26.72
N TYR A 103 24.69 3.32 26.23
CA TYR A 103 24.54 4.67 25.68
C TYR A 103 24.43 5.66 26.84
N ALA A 104 25.16 6.77 26.73
CA ALA A 104 25.12 7.86 27.69
C ALA A 104 23.86 8.71 27.45
N PHE A 105 23.15 8.95 28.54
CA PHE A 105 21.90 9.70 28.67
C PHE A 105 22.06 11.17 28.23
N ASP A 106 21.17 11.65 27.36
CA ASP A 106 21.07 13.05 26.93
C ASP A 106 19.69 13.60 27.35
N GLU A 107 19.67 14.44 28.40
CA GLU A 107 18.47 14.86 29.15
C GLU A 107 17.50 15.82 28.41
N THR A 108 17.50 15.92 27.07
CA THR A 108 16.69 16.98 26.40
C THR A 108 15.95 16.61 25.10
N ALA A 109 15.66 15.34 24.82
CA ALA A 109 14.79 14.97 23.69
C ALA A 109 13.64 14.04 24.12
N ASP A 110 12.47 14.22 23.51
CA ASP A 110 11.21 13.46 23.58
C ASP A 110 11.32 11.91 23.71
N GLU A 111 11.77 11.40 24.86
CA GLU A 111 12.14 9.98 25.06
C GLU A 111 10.98 8.99 25.28
N ASN A 112 9.72 9.43 25.42
CA ASN A 112 8.63 8.48 25.74
C ASN A 112 7.99 7.81 24.51
N LEU A 113 8.06 8.39 23.31
CA LEU A 113 7.43 7.75 22.14
C LEU A 113 8.33 6.66 21.52
N ASP A 114 9.63 6.90 21.43
CA ASP A 114 10.56 5.97 20.77
C ASP A 114 10.86 4.72 21.64
N GLU A 115 10.85 4.83 22.97
CA GLU A 115 10.94 3.68 23.89
C GLU A 115 9.66 2.82 23.85
N GLU A 116 8.46 3.43 23.80
CA GLU A 116 7.20 2.69 23.71
C GLU A 116 7.04 1.98 22.35
N ILE A 117 7.50 2.60 21.25
CA ILE A 117 7.57 1.97 19.92
C ILE A 117 8.60 0.82 19.92
N GLY A 118 9.74 0.99 20.58
CA GLY A 118 10.75 -0.07 20.76
C GLY A 118 10.27 -1.27 21.59
N MET A 119 9.46 -1.03 22.61
CA MET A 119 8.89 -2.08 23.49
C MET A 119 7.76 -2.87 22.80
N ALA A 120 6.91 -2.22 22.00
CA ALA A 120 5.87 -2.88 21.21
C ALA A 120 6.44 -3.76 20.07
N THR A 121 7.68 -3.49 19.66
CA THR A 121 8.41 -4.21 18.60
C THR A 121 9.44 -5.22 19.14
N GLN A 122 9.49 -5.42 20.46
CA GLN A 122 10.47 -6.33 21.08
C GLN A 122 10.19 -7.80 20.75
N TYR A 123 8.93 -8.18 20.52
CA TYR A 123 8.51 -9.56 20.28
C TYR A 123 7.85 -9.73 18.92
N MET A 124 8.06 -10.89 18.31
CA MET A 124 7.34 -11.29 17.11
C MET A 124 5.83 -11.33 17.41
N PRO A 125 4.97 -10.87 16.48
CA PRO A 125 3.54 -10.77 16.72
C PRO A 125 2.95 -12.16 16.96
N SER A 126 2.31 -12.36 18.11
CA SER A 126 1.64 -13.63 18.47
C SER A 126 0.13 -13.51 18.51
N SER A 127 -0.40 -12.32 18.17
CA SER A 127 -1.83 -12.06 18.14
C SER A 127 -2.18 -10.98 17.12
N MET A 128 -3.43 -11.00 16.68
CA MET A 128 -4.04 -9.94 15.89
C MET A 128 -5.47 -9.72 16.37
N GLY A 129 -6.06 -8.58 16.07
CA GLY A 129 -7.45 -8.34 16.41
C GLY A 129 -8.08 -7.17 15.70
N ILE A 130 -9.38 -7.02 15.95
CA ILE A 130 -10.19 -5.92 15.44
C ILE A 130 -10.91 -5.29 16.62
N THR A 131 -10.98 -3.96 16.61
CA THR A 131 -11.80 -3.18 17.53
C THR A 131 -12.85 -2.43 16.73
N PHE A 132 -14.10 -2.50 17.16
CA PHE A 132 -15.21 -1.77 16.55
C PHE A 132 -16.18 -1.25 17.61
N ILE A 133 -17.02 -0.30 17.21
CA ILE A 133 -18.10 0.19 18.06
C ILE A 133 -19.42 -0.41 17.60
N ALA A 134 -20.19 -0.91 18.54
CA ALA A 134 -21.49 -1.51 18.30
C ALA A 134 -22.57 -0.83 19.15
N ARG A 135 -23.76 -0.67 18.55
CA ARG A 135 -24.97 -0.22 19.24
C ARG A 135 -26.03 -1.32 19.24
N GLY A 136 -26.50 -1.72 20.41
CA GLY A 136 -27.45 -2.81 20.57
C GLY A 136 -27.03 -3.81 21.64
N ASN A 137 -27.59 -5.02 21.55
CA ASN A 137 -27.26 -6.10 22.47
C ASN A 137 -25.94 -6.76 22.03
N THR A 138 -24.93 -6.62 22.88
CA THR A 138 -23.57 -7.12 22.68
C THR A 138 -23.22 -8.22 23.68
N ASN A 139 -24.22 -8.87 24.29
CA ASN A 139 -24.00 -9.97 25.24
C ASN A 139 -23.40 -11.20 24.55
N ILE A 140 -23.75 -11.43 23.29
CA ILE A 140 -23.10 -12.45 22.46
C ILE A 140 -22.61 -11.74 21.20
N VAL A 141 -21.32 -11.90 20.90
CA VAL A 141 -20.72 -11.42 19.66
C VAL A 141 -20.31 -12.63 18.82
N ARG A 142 -20.88 -12.72 17.62
CA ARG A 142 -20.62 -13.79 16.65
C ARG A 142 -19.78 -13.31 15.49
N GLY A 143 -18.94 -14.17 14.97
CA GLY A 143 -18.15 -13.92 13.77
C GLY A 143 -17.64 -15.22 13.16
N SER A 144 -16.86 -15.10 12.09
CA SER A 144 -16.19 -16.23 11.44
C SER A 144 -14.68 -16.00 11.44
N LEU A 145 -13.93 -17.08 11.45
CA LEU A 145 -12.46 -17.04 11.42
C LEU A 145 -11.95 -18.08 10.42
N THR A 146 -11.05 -17.67 9.53
CA THR A 146 -10.25 -18.58 8.71
C THR A 146 -8.78 -18.32 8.99
N PHE A 147 -7.95 -19.36 8.97
CA PHE A 147 -6.50 -19.23 9.09
C PHE A 147 -5.82 -20.48 8.51
N ALA A 148 -4.49 -20.52 8.52
CA ALA A 148 -3.74 -21.68 8.10
C ALA A 148 -2.62 -22.03 9.06
N THR A 149 -2.24 -23.30 9.07
CA THR A 149 -0.96 -23.78 9.60
C THR A 149 -0.18 -24.46 8.47
N TYR A 150 1.10 -24.77 8.69
CA TYR A 150 1.89 -25.55 7.75
C TYR A 150 2.46 -26.78 8.45
N ARG A 151 2.45 -27.91 7.74
CA ARG A 151 3.13 -29.13 8.16
C ARG A 151 4.26 -29.45 7.18
N ASN A 152 5.24 -30.23 7.63
CA ASN A 152 6.26 -30.77 6.72
C ASN A 152 5.58 -31.60 5.61
N ALA A 153 6.07 -31.41 4.39
CA ALA A 153 5.65 -32.17 3.23
C ALA A 153 6.07 -33.65 3.37
N LYS A 154 5.24 -34.53 2.82
CA LYS A 154 5.54 -35.94 2.64
C LYS A 154 5.63 -36.22 1.15
N VAL A 155 6.31 -37.31 0.78
CA VAL A 155 6.45 -37.75 -0.61
C VAL A 155 5.12 -37.69 -1.41
N PRO A 156 3.96 -38.15 -0.90
CA PRO A 156 2.70 -38.10 -1.66
C PRO A 156 2.15 -36.70 -1.92
N ASP A 157 2.59 -35.69 -1.15
CA ASP A 157 2.21 -34.28 -1.32
C ASP A 157 2.99 -33.64 -2.49
N CYS A 158 4.20 -34.14 -2.77
CA CYS A 158 5.12 -33.52 -3.73
C CYS A 158 4.65 -33.70 -5.17
N MET A 159 4.09 -32.64 -5.73
CA MET A 159 3.63 -32.56 -7.12
C MET A 159 4.12 -31.28 -7.78
N ILE A 160 4.52 -31.36 -9.05
CA ILE A 160 4.96 -30.21 -9.84
C ILE A 160 4.21 -30.22 -11.18
N PRO A 161 3.59 -29.10 -11.60
CA PRO A 161 2.89 -29.03 -12.88
C PRO A 161 3.83 -29.37 -14.02
N TYR A 162 3.39 -30.24 -14.93
CA TYR A 162 4.16 -30.63 -16.09
C TYR A 162 3.20 -31.05 -17.20
N LEU A 163 3.30 -30.40 -18.36
CA LEU A 163 2.47 -30.71 -19.52
C LEU A 163 3.39 -31.16 -20.68
N PRO A 164 3.52 -32.47 -20.90
CA PRO A 164 4.27 -33.00 -22.04
C PRO A 164 3.50 -32.79 -23.35
N ASP A 165 4.17 -33.00 -24.49
CA ASP A 165 3.58 -32.86 -25.83
C ASP A 165 2.38 -33.80 -26.06
N ASP A 166 2.44 -35.02 -25.52
CA ASP A 166 1.34 -35.99 -25.53
C ASP A 166 1.05 -36.50 -24.10
N PRO A 167 0.15 -35.82 -23.35
CA PRO A 167 -0.22 -36.20 -21.99
C PRO A 167 -0.81 -37.60 -21.85
N ASP A 168 -1.49 -38.14 -22.87
CA ASP A 168 -2.20 -39.41 -22.75
C ASP A 168 -1.25 -40.62 -22.82
N THR A 169 -0.10 -40.45 -23.46
CA THR A 169 0.87 -41.53 -23.67
C THR A 169 2.20 -41.31 -22.96
N TYR A 170 2.40 -40.15 -22.33
CA TYR A 170 3.65 -39.82 -21.67
C TYR A 170 3.99 -40.77 -20.52
N THR A 171 5.25 -41.21 -20.51
CA THR A 171 5.86 -41.95 -19.41
C THR A 171 7.20 -41.33 -19.07
N VAL A 172 7.48 -41.18 -17.78
CA VAL A 172 8.77 -40.68 -17.32
C VAL A 172 9.92 -41.60 -17.80
N PRO A 173 11.12 -41.05 -18.07
CA PRO A 173 12.29 -41.85 -18.40
C PRO A 173 12.55 -42.98 -17.39
N PRO A 174 13.02 -44.17 -17.83
CA PRO A 174 13.24 -45.32 -16.95
C PRO A 174 14.14 -45.02 -15.73
N GLU A 175 15.09 -44.09 -15.88
CA GLU A 175 16.00 -43.63 -14.83
C GLU A 175 15.33 -42.80 -13.73
N LEU A 176 14.13 -42.29 -14.01
CA LEU A 176 13.34 -41.45 -13.10
C LEU A 176 12.08 -42.19 -12.60
N ALA A 177 11.73 -43.32 -13.21
CA ALA A 177 10.53 -44.09 -12.91
C ALA A 177 10.47 -44.67 -11.49
N HIS A 178 11.62 -44.76 -10.80
CA HIS A 178 11.66 -45.17 -9.39
C HIS A 178 11.47 -44.00 -8.40
N ILE A 179 11.61 -42.75 -8.86
CA ILE A 179 11.44 -41.56 -8.01
C ILE A 179 10.14 -40.81 -8.28
N MET A 180 9.67 -40.77 -9.52
CA MET A 180 8.46 -40.02 -9.88
C MET A 180 7.60 -40.72 -10.92
N VAL A 181 6.35 -40.29 -11.03
CA VAL A 181 5.38 -40.75 -12.02
C VAL A 181 4.64 -39.54 -12.58
N TYR A 182 4.16 -39.64 -13.82
CA TYR A 182 3.26 -38.65 -14.39
C TYR A 182 1.81 -38.95 -14.00
N ASP A 183 1.16 -38.01 -13.34
CA ASP A 183 -0.26 -38.03 -12.99
C ASP A 183 -1.03 -37.26 -14.06
N LYS A 184 -1.64 -38.01 -14.98
CA LYS A 184 -2.39 -37.45 -16.12
C LYS A 184 -3.62 -36.66 -15.71
N ASP A 185 -4.24 -37.01 -14.58
CA ASP A 185 -5.48 -36.37 -14.14
C ASP A 185 -5.17 -35.02 -13.49
N ALA A 186 -4.01 -34.91 -12.83
CA ALA A 186 -3.49 -33.68 -12.24
C ALA A 186 -2.61 -32.84 -13.19
N HIS A 187 -2.27 -33.35 -14.38
CA HIS A 187 -1.27 -32.76 -15.29
C HIS A 187 0.03 -32.38 -14.56
N ALA A 188 0.55 -33.32 -13.76
CA ALA A 188 1.67 -33.07 -12.88
C ALA A 188 2.60 -34.29 -12.79
N LEU A 189 3.88 -34.04 -12.51
CA LEU A 189 4.77 -35.08 -12.03
C LEU A 189 4.59 -35.20 -10.52
N ARG A 190 4.45 -36.43 -10.03
CA ARG A 190 4.28 -36.76 -8.62
C ARG A 190 5.45 -37.59 -8.13
N LEU A 191 5.98 -37.22 -6.96
CA LEU A 191 7.04 -37.97 -6.31
C LEU A 191 6.45 -39.25 -5.69
N ILE A 192 7.11 -40.39 -5.92
CA ILE A 192 6.75 -41.70 -5.34
C ILE A 192 7.82 -42.23 -4.39
N SER A 193 9.06 -41.75 -4.50
CA SER A 193 10.15 -42.04 -3.57
C SER A 193 10.97 -40.78 -3.30
N SER A 194 11.44 -40.62 -2.07
CA SER A 194 12.33 -39.51 -1.69
C SER A 194 13.59 -39.54 -2.54
N VAL A 195 14.09 -38.36 -2.92
CA VAL A 195 15.29 -38.17 -3.73
C VAL A 195 16.26 -37.22 -3.03
N THR A 196 17.55 -37.48 -3.14
CA THR A 196 18.61 -36.61 -2.60
C THR A 196 19.34 -35.87 -3.72
N ALA A 197 20.00 -34.74 -3.41
CA ALA A 197 20.81 -34.00 -4.38
C ALA A 197 21.88 -34.88 -5.04
N LYS A 198 22.49 -35.79 -4.26
CA LYS A 198 23.50 -36.74 -4.76
C LYS A 198 22.92 -37.74 -5.76
N GLU A 199 21.74 -38.27 -5.46
CA GLU A 199 21.03 -39.18 -6.36
C GLU A 199 20.61 -38.48 -7.65
N ALA A 200 19.98 -37.30 -7.53
CA ALA A 200 19.60 -36.47 -8.67
C ALA A 200 20.81 -36.19 -9.58
N ARG A 201 21.93 -35.73 -8.99
CA ARG A 201 23.18 -35.48 -9.72
C ARG A 201 23.68 -36.73 -10.46
N SER A 202 23.69 -37.89 -9.79
CA SER A 202 24.13 -39.15 -10.41
C SER A 202 23.24 -39.59 -11.58
N ILE A 203 21.94 -39.29 -11.55
CA ILE A 203 21.03 -39.61 -12.65
C ILE A 203 21.33 -38.71 -13.86
N PHE A 204 21.45 -37.40 -13.67
CA PHE A 204 21.64 -36.46 -14.78
C PHE A 204 23.07 -36.43 -15.34
N GLU A 205 24.09 -36.89 -14.60
CA GLU A 205 25.46 -37.03 -15.13
C GLU A 205 25.62 -38.20 -16.12
N ARG A 206 24.69 -39.17 -16.15
CA ARG A 206 24.76 -40.31 -17.07
C ARG A 206 24.38 -39.97 -18.51
N ASP A 207 23.78 -38.80 -18.73
CA ASP A 207 23.42 -38.26 -20.05
C ASP A 207 22.55 -39.23 -20.90
N THR A 208 21.65 -39.97 -20.25
CA THR A 208 20.74 -40.92 -20.91
C THR A 208 19.32 -40.38 -21.14
N ILE A 209 19.00 -39.22 -20.56
CA ILE A 209 17.69 -38.56 -20.71
C ILE A 209 17.66 -37.76 -22.02
N PRO A 210 16.58 -37.84 -22.82
CA PRO A 210 16.45 -37.09 -24.07
C PRO A 210 16.68 -35.57 -23.92
N GLU A 211 17.45 -34.97 -24.84
CA GLU A 211 17.85 -33.55 -24.77
C GLU A 211 16.66 -32.57 -24.69
N ASN A 212 15.54 -32.90 -25.32
CA ASN A 212 14.33 -32.09 -25.34
C ASN A 212 13.66 -31.99 -23.96
N GLU A 213 13.83 -33.01 -23.10
CA GLU A 213 13.24 -33.06 -21.76
C GLU A 213 14.25 -32.85 -20.63
N PHE A 214 15.54 -33.06 -20.90
CA PHE A 214 16.62 -33.04 -19.92
C PHE A 214 16.55 -31.83 -18.98
N ARG A 215 16.51 -30.61 -19.55
CA ARG A 215 16.54 -29.37 -18.74
C ARG A 215 15.30 -29.20 -17.87
N ILE A 216 14.13 -29.61 -18.35
CA ILE A 216 12.87 -29.46 -17.63
C ILE A 216 12.82 -30.49 -16.50
N LEU A 217 13.07 -31.77 -16.81
CA LEU A 217 13.09 -32.84 -15.81
C LEU A 217 14.17 -32.61 -14.75
N GLN A 218 15.34 -32.08 -15.12
CA GLN A 218 16.38 -31.72 -14.17
C GLN A 218 15.88 -30.69 -13.15
N LYS A 219 15.25 -29.60 -13.62
CA LYS A 219 14.68 -28.58 -12.72
C LYS A 219 13.62 -29.17 -11.79
N ILE A 220 12.76 -30.05 -12.31
CA ILE A 220 11.69 -30.69 -11.54
C ILE A 220 12.28 -31.62 -10.46
N VAL A 221 13.26 -32.45 -10.80
CA VAL A 221 13.89 -33.36 -9.84
C VAL A 221 14.61 -32.60 -8.74
N TYR A 222 15.35 -31.52 -9.06
CA TYR A 222 15.97 -30.69 -8.02
C TYR A 222 14.93 -29.97 -7.16
N ARG A 223 13.79 -29.55 -7.72
CA ARG A 223 12.68 -29.03 -6.91
C ARG A 223 12.10 -30.10 -5.98
N PHE A 224 12.01 -31.36 -6.41
CA PHE A 224 11.64 -32.46 -5.50
C PHE A 224 12.66 -32.70 -4.40
N VAL A 225 13.96 -32.52 -4.69
CA VAL A 225 15.00 -32.53 -3.65
C VAL A 225 14.73 -31.43 -2.61
N ASP A 226 14.39 -30.21 -3.05
CA ASP A 226 14.03 -29.11 -2.14
C ASP A 226 12.80 -29.45 -1.29
N TYR A 227 11.74 -30.02 -1.89
CA TYR A 227 10.55 -30.45 -1.15
C TYR A 227 10.85 -31.58 -0.15
N CYS A 228 11.71 -32.53 -0.50
CA CYS A 228 12.15 -33.59 0.41
C CYS A 228 12.95 -33.04 1.61
N ALA A 229 13.75 -31.99 1.39
CA ALA A 229 14.59 -31.39 2.42
C ALA A 229 13.81 -30.41 3.32
N MET A 230 13.00 -29.53 2.71
CA MET A 230 12.42 -28.35 3.35
C MET A 230 11.01 -28.01 2.84
N GLY A 231 10.26 -29.00 2.36
CA GLY A 231 8.91 -28.81 1.85
C GLY A 231 7.88 -28.59 2.97
N TYR A 232 6.95 -27.67 2.76
CA TYR A 232 5.81 -27.45 3.64
C TYR A 232 4.49 -27.45 2.87
N VAL A 233 3.48 -28.08 3.45
CA VAL A 233 2.11 -28.12 2.93
C VAL A 233 1.21 -27.31 3.83
N ARG A 234 0.45 -26.40 3.22
CA ARG A 234 -0.56 -25.60 3.92
C ARG A 234 -1.73 -26.47 4.39
N VAL A 235 -2.23 -26.18 5.58
CA VAL A 235 -3.42 -26.78 6.18
C VAL A 235 -4.41 -25.66 6.48
N PRO A 236 -5.52 -25.54 5.71
CA PRO A 236 -6.56 -24.55 5.97
C PRO A 236 -7.38 -24.93 7.20
N HIS A 237 -7.79 -23.93 7.97
CA HIS A 237 -8.69 -24.05 9.12
C HIS A 237 -9.84 -23.05 8.97
N GLU A 238 -11.08 -23.51 9.17
CA GLU A 238 -12.29 -22.70 9.06
C GLU A 238 -13.18 -22.87 10.29
N ILE A 239 -13.44 -21.75 10.97
CA ILE A 239 -14.41 -21.63 12.05
C ILE A 239 -15.59 -20.81 11.50
N PRO A 240 -16.65 -21.48 10.99
CA PRO A 240 -17.75 -20.79 10.30
C PRO A 240 -18.52 -19.86 11.23
N GLU A 241 -18.60 -20.22 12.51
CA GLU A 241 -19.18 -19.37 13.55
C GLU A 241 -18.42 -19.59 14.88
N PHE A 242 -17.91 -18.50 15.45
CA PHE A 242 -17.51 -18.42 16.85
C PHE A 242 -18.50 -17.55 17.62
N ALA A 243 -18.61 -17.75 18.93
CA ALA A 243 -19.46 -16.96 19.81
C ALA A 243 -18.68 -16.54 21.08
N LEU A 244 -18.65 -15.23 21.33
CA LEU A 244 -18.01 -14.63 22.50
C LEU A 244 -19.10 -14.19 23.47
N ASP A 245 -19.13 -14.78 24.67
CA ASP A 245 -20.16 -14.53 25.67
C ASP A 245 -19.71 -13.52 26.72
N PHE A 246 -20.40 -12.38 26.77
CA PHE A 246 -20.23 -11.30 27.73
C PHE A 246 -21.38 -11.23 28.74
N SER A 247 -22.14 -12.32 28.92
CA SER A 247 -23.26 -12.39 29.88
C SER A 247 -22.80 -12.38 31.34
N HIS A 248 -21.55 -12.76 31.61
CA HIS A 248 -20.99 -12.87 32.95
C HIS A 248 -19.88 -11.86 33.27
N GLY A 249 -19.54 -11.00 32.31
CA GLY A 249 -18.49 -9.99 32.47
C GLY A 249 -18.18 -9.28 31.16
N ASP A 250 -17.16 -8.42 31.20
CA ASP A 250 -16.72 -7.62 30.07
C ASP A 250 -15.50 -8.22 29.35
N TYR A 251 -15.06 -9.41 29.75
CA TYR A 251 -13.98 -10.18 29.15
C TYR A 251 -14.47 -11.59 28.82
N ALA A 252 -14.27 -12.03 27.57
CA ALA A 252 -14.62 -13.36 27.08
C ALA A 252 -13.34 -14.14 26.77
N ASP A 253 -13.17 -15.29 27.45
CA ASP A 253 -12.04 -16.22 27.34
C ASP A 253 -12.53 -17.64 27.66
N ASP A 254 -13.63 -18.04 27.02
CA ASP A 254 -14.25 -19.35 27.24
C ASP A 254 -13.43 -20.47 26.62
N GLU A 255 -13.37 -21.64 27.26
CA GLU A 255 -12.68 -22.83 26.73
C GLU A 255 -13.17 -23.26 25.34
N ALA A 256 -14.43 -22.95 24.99
CA ALA A 256 -15.00 -23.21 23.67
C ALA A 256 -14.34 -22.39 22.54
N ASN A 257 -13.68 -21.28 22.88
CA ASN A 257 -12.97 -20.41 21.96
C ASN A 257 -11.46 -20.72 21.92
N HIS A 258 -11.03 -21.80 22.58
CA HIS A 258 -9.65 -22.28 22.58
C HIS A 258 -9.49 -23.50 21.68
N ASN A 259 -8.24 -23.84 21.37
CA ASN A 259 -7.87 -25.00 20.57
C ASN A 259 -8.63 -25.11 19.24
N LEU A 260 -8.81 -23.97 18.56
CA LEU A 260 -9.68 -23.86 17.39
C LEU A 260 -9.19 -24.79 16.28
N ASP A 261 -10.09 -25.67 15.82
CA ASP A 261 -9.81 -26.74 14.86
C ASP A 261 -8.60 -27.63 15.23
N GLY A 262 -8.41 -27.88 16.53
CA GLY A 262 -7.33 -28.72 17.05
C GLY A 262 -5.93 -28.08 16.99
N THR A 263 -5.86 -26.76 16.79
CA THR A 263 -4.62 -25.98 16.78
C THR A 263 -4.38 -25.27 18.12
N ASP A 264 -3.31 -24.47 18.23
CA ASP A 264 -3.03 -23.64 19.40
C ASP A 264 -3.67 -22.23 19.30
N ALA A 265 -4.57 -22.02 18.32
CA ALA A 265 -5.30 -20.79 18.14
C ALA A 265 -6.42 -20.63 19.18
N LYS A 266 -6.54 -19.44 19.75
CA LYS A 266 -7.68 -19.06 20.61
C LYS A 266 -8.20 -17.66 20.32
N LEU A 267 -9.49 -17.46 20.56
CA LEU A 267 -10.14 -16.15 20.52
C LEU A 267 -10.40 -15.65 21.93
N VAL A 268 -10.01 -14.41 22.20
CA VAL A 268 -10.35 -13.68 23.43
C VAL A 268 -10.93 -12.33 23.06
N ALA A 269 -11.80 -11.78 23.89
CA ALA A 269 -12.40 -10.49 23.60
C ALA A 269 -12.65 -9.64 24.85
N LEU A 270 -12.62 -8.33 24.65
CA LEU A 270 -12.89 -7.33 25.67
C LEU A 270 -14.01 -6.41 25.17
N ARG A 271 -14.97 -6.12 26.05
CA ARG A 271 -16.06 -5.19 25.81
C ARG A 271 -15.98 -4.04 26.80
N ARG A 272 -16.17 -2.80 26.35
CA ARG A 272 -16.19 -1.61 27.22
C ARG A 272 -17.41 -0.75 26.91
N LYS A 273 -18.17 -0.39 27.94
CA LYS A 273 -19.29 0.54 27.80
C LYS A 273 -18.74 1.94 27.57
N ILE A 274 -19.15 2.58 26.48
CA ILE A 274 -18.73 3.95 26.14
C ILE A 274 -19.90 4.95 26.12
N GLY A 275 -21.14 4.45 26.12
CA GLY A 275 -22.34 5.29 26.19
C GLY A 275 -23.60 4.47 26.39
N ASP A 276 -24.76 5.11 26.26
CA ASP A 276 -26.04 4.41 26.33
C ASP A 276 -26.23 3.50 25.12
N ASN A 277 -26.36 2.20 25.40
CA ASN A 277 -26.46 1.15 24.39
C ASN A 277 -25.28 1.13 23.40
N LEU A 278 -24.12 1.66 23.77
CA LEU A 278 -22.95 1.81 22.91
C LEU A 278 -21.72 1.17 23.57
N TRP A 279 -21.08 0.26 22.83
CA TRP A 279 -19.99 -0.58 23.32
C TRP A 279 -18.83 -0.58 22.35
N SER A 280 -17.61 -0.45 22.89
CA SER A 280 -16.39 -0.79 22.16
C SER A 280 -16.10 -2.27 22.40
N ILE A 281 -15.91 -3.04 21.32
CA ILE A 281 -15.61 -4.46 21.36
C ILE A 281 -14.27 -4.67 20.66
N THR A 282 -13.34 -5.32 21.35
CA THR A 282 -12.06 -5.77 20.81
C THR A 282 -12.07 -7.29 20.80
N VAL A 283 -11.91 -7.90 19.63
CA VAL A 283 -11.74 -9.34 19.47
C VAL A 283 -10.31 -9.61 19.03
N MET A 284 -9.64 -10.55 19.68
CA MET A 284 -8.26 -10.94 19.43
C MET A 284 -8.16 -12.42 19.11
N LEU A 285 -7.48 -12.75 18.02
CA LEU A 285 -6.94 -14.08 17.77
C LEU A 285 -5.51 -14.15 18.34
N VAL A 286 -5.24 -15.18 19.12
CA VAL A 286 -3.95 -15.39 19.79
C VAL A 286 -3.42 -16.76 19.43
N ASN A 287 -2.14 -16.83 19.07
CA ASN A 287 -1.36 -18.06 19.11
C ASN A 287 -0.97 -18.31 20.58
N ASP A 288 -1.60 -19.28 21.24
CA ASP A 288 -1.37 -19.54 22.67
C ASP A 288 -0.17 -20.48 22.91
N TRP A 289 0.51 -20.90 21.86
CA TRP A 289 1.71 -21.72 21.95
C TRP A 289 2.90 -20.91 22.45
N LYS A 290 3.71 -21.50 23.33
CA LYS A 290 4.96 -20.92 23.86
C LYS A 290 6.13 -21.80 23.48
N GLU A 291 6.95 -21.32 22.56
CA GLU A 291 8.15 -22.05 22.12
C GLU A 291 9.19 -21.08 21.59
N SER A 292 10.46 -21.33 21.91
CA SER A 292 11.62 -20.64 21.37
C SER A 292 12.74 -21.66 21.16
N PRO A 293 13.40 -21.72 19.99
CA PRO A 293 13.19 -20.86 18.82
C PRO A 293 11.89 -21.18 18.07
N VAL A 294 11.44 -20.24 17.23
CA VAL A 294 10.26 -20.39 16.36
C VAL A 294 10.39 -21.63 15.48
N LYS A 295 9.31 -22.42 15.40
CA LYS A 295 9.13 -23.45 14.38
C LYS A 295 7.97 -23.08 13.47
N ALA A 296 8.19 -23.18 12.17
CA ALA A 296 7.22 -22.83 11.14
C ALA A 296 5.86 -23.53 11.33
N ASN A 297 5.86 -24.80 11.78
CA ASN A 297 4.65 -25.59 12.02
C ASN A 297 3.88 -25.24 13.31
N ARG A 298 4.36 -24.24 14.07
CA ARG A 298 3.70 -23.69 15.26
C ARG A 298 3.24 -22.25 15.07
N CYS A 299 3.42 -21.69 13.88
CA CYS A 299 2.89 -20.39 13.52
C CYS A 299 1.48 -20.53 12.94
N ILE A 300 0.67 -19.48 13.10
CA ILE A 300 -0.61 -19.30 12.42
C ILE A 300 -0.37 -18.33 11.27
N PHE A 301 -0.92 -18.63 10.10
CA PHE A 301 -0.74 -17.85 8.88
C PHE A 301 -2.08 -17.35 8.35
N GLN A 302 -2.05 -16.20 7.68
CA GLN A 302 -3.12 -15.69 6.81
C GLN A 302 -4.49 -15.62 7.52
N ALA A 303 -4.49 -15.32 8.82
CA ALA A 303 -5.70 -15.27 9.60
C ALA A 303 -6.62 -14.15 9.12
N LYS A 304 -7.91 -14.45 8.98
CA LYS A 304 -8.96 -13.52 8.61
C LYS A 304 -10.16 -13.70 9.52
N MET A 305 -10.40 -12.70 10.35
CA MET A 305 -11.55 -12.62 11.23
C MET A 305 -12.59 -11.66 10.65
N LYS A 306 -13.87 -12.04 10.71
CA LYS A 306 -14.99 -11.25 10.21
C LYS A 306 -16.13 -11.23 11.23
N VAL A 307 -16.72 -10.06 11.43
CA VAL A 307 -17.94 -9.86 12.23
C VAL A 307 -18.99 -9.20 11.36
N SER A 308 -20.21 -9.70 11.40
CA SER A 308 -21.37 -9.20 10.64
C SER A 308 -22.47 -8.74 11.57
N SER A 309 -23.16 -7.65 11.24
CA SER A 309 -24.39 -7.27 11.95
C SER A 309 -25.56 -8.23 11.69
N GLU A 310 -25.53 -9.03 10.62
CA GLU A 310 -26.63 -9.96 10.30
C GLU A 310 -26.75 -11.11 11.31
N ASN A 311 -25.63 -11.53 11.90
CA ASN A 311 -25.57 -12.63 12.88
C ASN A 311 -25.58 -12.12 14.33
N ASN A 312 -25.81 -10.83 14.52
CA ASN A 312 -25.67 -10.15 15.81
C ASN A 312 -26.84 -9.20 16.08
N ASP A 313 -27.14 -8.98 17.36
CA ASP A 313 -28.25 -8.11 17.79
C ASP A 313 -27.78 -6.63 17.95
N PHE A 314 -26.83 -6.19 17.13
CA PHE A 314 -26.27 -4.85 17.14
C PHE A 314 -25.96 -4.36 15.72
N VAL A 315 -25.84 -3.04 15.58
CA VAL A 315 -25.32 -2.38 14.37
C VAL A 315 -23.97 -1.74 14.65
N PHE A 316 -23.13 -1.62 13.62
CA PHE A 316 -21.87 -0.91 13.73
C PHE A 316 -22.08 0.59 13.82
N VAL A 317 -21.23 1.25 14.59
CA VAL A 317 -21.22 2.71 14.75
C VAL A 317 -19.83 3.23 14.41
N GLU A 318 -19.78 4.41 13.82
CA GLU A 318 -18.54 5.12 13.57
C GLU A 318 -17.75 5.31 14.86
N SER A 319 -16.42 5.16 14.81
CA SER A 319 -15.51 5.22 15.96
C SER A 319 -15.57 6.54 16.73
N ASN A 320 -15.94 7.62 16.04
CA ASN A 320 -16.11 8.95 16.64
C ASN A 320 -17.45 9.57 16.19
N PRO A 321 -18.60 9.03 16.64
CA PRO A 321 -19.89 9.45 16.12
C PRO A 321 -20.24 10.88 16.57
N ASN A 322 -19.68 11.30 17.71
CA ASN A 322 -19.94 12.57 18.39
C ASN A 322 -18.63 13.26 18.79
N ALA A 323 -17.79 13.60 17.81
CA ALA A 323 -16.62 14.43 18.06
C ALA A 323 -17.08 15.73 18.76
N ASP A 324 -16.50 16.02 19.92
CA ASP A 324 -16.80 17.25 20.64
C ASP A 324 -16.16 18.43 19.91
N VAL A 325 -16.93 19.05 19.02
CA VAL A 325 -16.52 20.24 18.25
C VAL A 325 -16.04 21.37 19.17
N THR A 326 -16.49 21.42 20.43
CA THR A 326 -16.06 22.47 21.37
C THR A 326 -14.63 22.26 21.89
N ALA A 327 -14.12 21.04 21.80
CA ALA A 327 -12.73 20.70 22.11
C ALA A 327 -11.81 20.80 20.89
N MET A 328 -12.36 21.00 19.69
CA MET A 328 -11.61 21.03 18.44
C MET A 328 -11.17 22.44 18.06
N ASP A 329 -9.95 22.57 17.55
CA ASP A 329 -9.49 23.83 16.95
C ASP A 329 -10.08 24.07 15.54
N SER A 330 -9.78 25.23 14.94
CA SER A 330 -10.33 25.58 13.63
C SER A 330 -9.86 24.68 12.48
N GLU A 331 -8.65 24.12 12.58
CA GLU A 331 -8.09 23.22 11.58
C GLU A 331 -8.75 21.83 11.69
N GLU A 332 -8.83 21.30 12.91
CA GLU A 332 -9.52 20.04 13.20
C GLU A 332 -10.99 20.08 12.76
N GLN A 333 -11.70 21.17 13.02
CA GLN A 333 -13.08 21.36 12.55
C GLN A 333 -13.18 21.39 11.01
N SER A 334 -12.19 21.97 10.33
CA SER A 334 -12.14 21.99 8.87
C SER A 334 -11.86 20.60 8.30
N LEU A 335 -10.97 19.84 8.94
CA LEU A 335 -10.66 18.45 8.58
C LEU A 335 -11.87 17.53 8.78
N ASP A 336 -12.58 17.65 9.91
CA ASP A 336 -13.82 16.89 10.14
C ASP A 336 -14.88 17.21 9.07
N LEU A 337 -15.05 18.48 8.70
CA LEU A 337 -15.93 18.84 7.58
C LEU A 337 -15.46 18.23 6.24
N LEU A 338 -14.15 18.28 5.95
CA LEU A 338 -13.58 17.77 4.71
C LEU A 338 -13.76 16.25 4.59
N TYR A 339 -13.56 15.53 5.69
CA TYR A 339 -13.59 14.07 5.75
C TYR A 339 -14.91 13.49 6.30
N ARG A 340 -15.96 14.31 6.48
CA ARG A 340 -17.28 13.89 7.02
C ARG A 340 -17.96 12.67 6.36
N HIS A 341 -17.55 12.32 5.14
CA HIS A 341 -18.05 11.16 4.40
C HIS A 341 -17.11 9.95 4.46
N LYS A 342 -15.96 10.07 5.12
CA LYS A 342 -14.97 9.03 5.37
C LYS A 342 -15.15 8.51 6.79
N LYS A 343 -16.15 7.65 6.96
CA LYS A 343 -16.46 7.02 8.24
C LYS A 343 -15.46 5.94 8.58
N ILE A 344 -15.09 5.85 9.85
CA ILE A 344 -14.22 4.81 10.39
C ILE A 344 -15.07 3.92 11.28
N TYR A 345 -15.17 2.63 10.98
CA TYR A 345 -15.99 1.69 11.77
C TYR A 345 -15.18 0.77 12.68
N GLY A 346 -13.86 0.71 12.49
CA GLY A 346 -13.01 -0.03 13.38
C GLY A 346 -11.53 0.28 13.21
N THR A 347 -10.73 -0.37 14.04
CA THR A 347 -9.27 -0.26 14.07
C THR A 347 -8.69 -1.64 14.29
N GLY A 348 -7.64 -1.98 13.56
CA GLY A 348 -6.94 -3.26 13.72
C GLY A 348 -5.84 -3.19 14.76
N LEU A 349 -5.52 -4.34 15.34
CA LEU A 349 -4.44 -4.55 16.31
C LEU A 349 -3.53 -5.64 15.74
N GLY A 350 -2.29 -5.31 15.40
CA GLY A 350 -1.38 -6.24 14.69
C GLY A 350 -1.82 -6.60 13.26
N THR A 351 -2.87 -5.96 12.75
CA THR A 351 -3.44 -6.12 11.41
C THR A 351 -4.20 -4.83 11.05
N SER A 352 -4.59 -4.65 9.79
CA SER A 352 -5.53 -3.59 9.41
C SER A 352 -6.97 -4.11 9.47
N VAL A 353 -7.93 -3.22 9.25
CA VAL A 353 -9.34 -3.58 9.11
C VAL A 353 -9.92 -2.93 7.88
N ASP A 354 -10.92 -3.59 7.31
CA ASP A 354 -11.73 -3.05 6.24
C ASP A 354 -13.20 -3.42 6.49
N TRP A 355 -14.11 -2.70 5.85
CA TRP A 355 -15.53 -2.79 6.13
C TRP A 355 -16.40 -2.47 4.93
N GLU A 356 -17.57 -3.10 4.91
CA GLU A 356 -18.68 -2.79 4.01
C GLU A 356 -19.91 -2.60 4.89
N ILE A 357 -20.17 -1.34 5.28
CA ILE A 357 -21.21 -0.97 6.24
C ILE A 357 -22.02 0.19 5.66
N ASP A 358 -23.33 0.03 5.63
CA ASP A 358 -24.26 1.03 5.11
C ASP A 358 -24.50 2.20 6.07
N ALA A 359 -25.36 3.15 5.67
CA ALA A 359 -25.66 4.32 6.49
C ALA A 359 -26.42 3.99 7.80
N SER A 360 -27.05 2.82 7.89
CA SER A 360 -27.77 2.35 9.09
C SER A 360 -26.88 1.57 10.06
N GLY A 361 -25.62 1.31 9.70
CA GLY A 361 -24.69 0.53 10.48
C GLY A 361 -24.79 -0.98 10.24
N VAL A 362 -25.54 -1.39 9.20
CA VAL A 362 -25.68 -2.80 8.81
C VAL A 362 -24.58 -3.14 7.80
N GLY A 363 -23.89 -4.26 8.03
CA GLY A 363 -22.82 -4.71 7.15
C GLY A 363 -21.82 -5.63 7.83
N ASN A 364 -20.56 -5.56 7.38
CA ASN A 364 -19.48 -6.42 7.82
C ASN A 364 -18.21 -5.63 8.10
N ILE A 365 -17.44 -6.07 9.09
CA ILE A 365 -16.06 -5.65 9.32
C ILE A 365 -15.15 -6.87 9.37
N TRP A 366 -13.96 -6.77 8.80
CA TRP A 366 -12.98 -7.86 8.80
C TRP A 366 -11.54 -7.35 8.95
N SER A 367 -10.65 -8.22 9.41
CA SER A 367 -9.22 -7.98 9.42
C SER A 367 -8.61 -8.13 8.02
N ASP A 368 -7.60 -7.32 7.70
CA ASP A 368 -6.82 -7.44 6.47
C ASP A 368 -5.35 -7.09 6.74
N PHE A 369 -4.43 -7.96 6.35
CA PHE A 369 -2.99 -7.69 6.46
C PHE A 369 -2.44 -6.85 5.31
N LEU A 370 -3.17 -6.78 4.19
CA LEU A 370 -2.77 -6.02 3.00
C LEU A 370 -3.98 -5.28 2.42
N PRO A 371 -4.47 -4.23 3.11
CA PRO A 371 -5.62 -3.45 2.68
C PRO A 371 -5.33 -2.67 1.40
N ILE A 372 -6.35 -2.48 0.57
CA ILE A 372 -6.23 -1.77 -0.71
C ILE A 372 -7.31 -0.70 -0.79
N THR A 373 -6.92 0.53 -1.12
CA THR A 373 -7.86 1.60 -1.43
C THR A 373 -7.47 2.28 -2.73
N GLU A 374 -8.47 2.62 -3.55
CA GLU A 374 -8.26 3.49 -4.70
C GLU A 374 -8.30 4.95 -4.26
N VAL A 375 -7.27 5.71 -4.63
CA VAL A 375 -7.22 7.15 -4.41
C VAL A 375 -7.55 7.83 -5.75
N PRO A 376 -8.69 8.54 -5.85
CA PRO A 376 -9.07 9.18 -7.11
C PRO A 376 -8.03 10.23 -7.50
N SER A 377 -7.71 10.29 -8.80
CA SER A 377 -6.83 11.33 -9.33
C SER A 377 -7.55 12.67 -9.37
N MET A 378 -6.79 13.75 -9.19
CA MET A 378 -7.31 15.11 -9.31
C MET A 378 -7.45 15.49 -10.78
N SER A 379 -8.65 15.89 -11.21
CA SER A 379 -8.87 16.51 -12.52
C SER A 379 -8.58 18.01 -12.45
N PHE A 380 -7.87 18.54 -13.43
CA PHE A 380 -7.56 19.97 -13.55
C PHE A 380 -8.41 20.67 -14.62
N SER A 381 -9.29 19.93 -15.28
CA SER A 381 -10.19 20.47 -16.29
C SER A 381 -11.32 21.27 -15.63
N LEU A 382 -11.71 22.37 -16.27
CA LEU A 382 -12.90 23.11 -15.86
C LEU A 382 -14.16 22.28 -16.15
N PRO A 383 -15.22 22.44 -15.33
CA PRO A 383 -16.54 21.91 -15.68
C PRO A 383 -17.01 22.53 -17.01
N GLN A 384 -17.81 21.79 -17.78
CA GLN A 384 -18.39 22.33 -19.00
C GLN A 384 -19.16 23.62 -18.69
N SER A 385 -18.82 24.68 -19.41
CA SER A 385 -19.33 26.02 -19.18
C SER A 385 -19.26 26.83 -20.47
N ASP A 386 -20.25 27.69 -20.67
CA ASP A 386 -20.26 28.65 -21.78
C ASP A 386 -19.47 29.94 -21.45
N LEU A 387 -18.97 30.08 -20.20
CA LEU A 387 -18.30 31.30 -19.73
C LEU A 387 -16.83 31.41 -20.14
N ILE A 388 -16.13 30.28 -20.26
CA ILE A 388 -14.72 30.24 -20.66
C ILE A 388 -14.41 28.95 -21.41
N LYS A 389 -13.58 29.08 -22.44
CA LYS A 389 -13.07 27.96 -23.22
C LYS A 389 -11.67 27.56 -22.72
N ASP A 390 -11.31 26.31 -22.94
CA ASP A 390 -10.05 25.75 -22.45
C ASP A 390 -8.83 26.41 -23.11
N GLU A 391 -8.97 26.97 -24.31
CA GLU A 391 -7.93 27.74 -25.00
C GLU A 391 -7.61 29.06 -24.28
N GLU A 392 -8.56 29.64 -23.56
CA GLU A 392 -8.39 30.91 -22.83
C GLU A 392 -7.54 30.74 -21.55
N LEU A 393 -7.20 29.49 -21.19
CA LEU A 393 -6.23 29.16 -20.14
C LEU A 393 -4.79 29.05 -20.65
N SER A 394 -4.57 29.22 -21.96
CA SER A 394 -3.26 29.11 -22.59
C SER A 394 -2.28 30.18 -22.09
N MET A 395 -1.06 29.74 -21.75
CA MET A 395 0.04 30.66 -21.44
C MET A 395 0.35 31.58 -22.64
N LYS A 396 0.20 31.07 -23.86
CA LYS A 396 0.38 31.86 -25.09
C LYS A 396 -0.73 32.89 -25.24
N TYR A 397 -1.98 32.48 -25.05
CA TYR A 397 -3.15 33.37 -25.06
C TYR A 397 -2.99 34.54 -24.08
N LEU A 398 -2.54 34.27 -22.85
CA LEU A 398 -2.32 35.27 -21.82
C LEU A 398 -1.00 36.07 -21.98
N SER A 399 -0.23 35.86 -23.04
CA SER A 399 1.04 36.54 -23.32
C SER A 399 0.93 37.59 -24.43
N ASP A 400 2.02 38.29 -24.72
CA ASP A 400 2.14 39.19 -25.88
C ASP A 400 2.23 38.48 -27.24
N LEU A 401 2.36 37.14 -27.25
CA LEU A 401 2.40 36.35 -28.49
C LEU A 401 1.03 36.14 -29.15
N ASP A 402 -0.06 36.28 -28.39
CA ASP A 402 -1.42 36.21 -28.89
C ASP A 402 -1.95 37.62 -29.24
N PRO A 403 -2.58 37.80 -30.43
CA PRO A 403 -2.98 39.11 -30.93
C PRO A 403 -4.23 39.69 -30.24
N SER A 404 -4.92 38.94 -29.36
CA SER A 404 -6.12 39.43 -28.68
C SER A 404 -5.80 40.66 -27.84
N ASP A 405 -6.74 41.61 -27.82
CA ASP A 405 -6.55 42.84 -27.08
C ASP A 405 -6.63 42.65 -25.55
N ARG A 406 -6.22 43.68 -24.82
CA ARG A 406 -6.25 43.70 -23.35
C ARG A 406 -7.65 43.48 -22.80
N ALA A 407 -8.68 44.08 -23.39
CA ALA A 407 -10.05 43.97 -22.89
C ALA A 407 -10.56 42.52 -22.96
N THR A 408 -10.24 41.82 -24.05
CA THR A 408 -10.59 40.43 -24.29
C THR A 408 -9.92 39.51 -23.27
N LYS A 409 -8.59 39.61 -23.10
CA LYS A 409 -7.85 38.77 -22.14
C LYS A 409 -8.31 39.00 -20.68
N LEU A 410 -8.58 40.26 -20.32
CA LEU A 410 -9.13 40.60 -19.00
C LEU A 410 -10.54 40.03 -18.83
N ALA A 411 -11.38 40.05 -19.87
CA ALA A 411 -12.72 39.47 -19.81
C ALA A 411 -12.67 37.95 -19.57
N SER A 412 -11.78 37.22 -20.25
CA SER A 412 -11.60 35.78 -20.03
C SER A 412 -11.14 35.47 -18.61
N MET A 413 -10.21 36.25 -18.06
CA MET A 413 -9.80 36.11 -16.66
C MET A 413 -10.94 36.43 -15.69
N ARG A 414 -11.81 37.41 -16.00
CA ARG A 414 -13.03 37.66 -15.20
C ARG A 414 -13.99 36.48 -15.26
N SER A 415 -14.25 35.92 -16.44
CA SER A 415 -15.10 34.74 -16.60
C SER A 415 -14.59 33.54 -15.79
N LEU A 416 -13.27 33.36 -15.71
CA LEU A 416 -12.66 32.34 -14.85
C LEU A 416 -12.99 32.57 -13.37
N VAL A 417 -12.85 33.81 -12.90
CA VAL A 417 -13.16 34.17 -11.51
C VAL A 417 -14.67 34.10 -11.25
N ASP A 418 -15.52 34.46 -12.21
CA ASP A 418 -16.98 34.35 -12.13
C ASP A 418 -17.41 32.89 -11.97
N LEU A 419 -16.76 31.96 -12.67
CA LEU A 419 -16.99 30.52 -12.50
C LEU A 419 -16.70 30.07 -11.07
N TYR A 420 -15.55 30.47 -10.52
CA TYR A 420 -15.19 30.16 -9.15
C TYR A 420 -16.16 30.80 -8.15
N LYS A 421 -16.55 32.07 -8.37
CA LYS A 421 -17.54 32.77 -7.54
C LYS A 421 -18.89 32.07 -7.56
N ASN A 422 -19.40 31.66 -8.72
CA ASN A 422 -20.68 30.95 -8.82
C ASN A 422 -20.65 29.61 -8.07
N TRP A 423 -19.52 28.90 -8.10
CA TRP A 423 -19.33 27.72 -7.28
C TRP A 423 -19.34 28.05 -5.78
N VAL A 424 -18.63 29.10 -5.33
CA VAL A 424 -18.65 29.55 -3.93
C VAL A 424 -20.07 29.92 -3.47
N ASP A 425 -20.84 30.62 -4.31
CA ASP A 425 -22.23 30.97 -3.99
C ASP A 425 -23.13 29.71 -3.85
N SER A 426 -22.82 28.63 -4.57
CA SER A 426 -23.52 27.35 -4.43
C SER A 426 -23.17 26.62 -3.12
N LEU A 427 -21.96 26.82 -2.59
CA LEU A 427 -21.55 26.26 -1.30
C LEU A 427 -22.32 26.90 -0.13
N GLU A 428 -22.71 28.16 -0.23
CA GLU A 428 -23.49 28.82 0.83
C GLU A 428 -24.84 28.13 1.03
N LYS A 429 -25.52 27.79 -0.07
CA LYS A 429 -26.77 27.03 -0.04
C LYS A 429 -26.57 25.61 0.50
N THR A 430 -25.41 25.01 0.21
CA THR A 430 -25.07 23.68 0.71
C THR A 430 -24.78 23.72 2.21
N ALA A 431 -24.16 24.80 2.71
CA ALA A 431 -23.86 24.95 4.14
C ALA A 431 -25.13 25.00 5.01
N GLU A 432 -26.26 25.47 4.46
CA GLU A 432 -27.56 25.50 5.15
C GLU A 432 -28.13 24.10 5.45
N THR A 433 -27.69 23.06 4.74
CA THR A 433 -28.17 21.69 4.92
C THR A 433 -27.23 20.82 5.75
N LEU A 434 -26.08 21.37 6.17
CA LEU A 434 -25.11 20.64 6.98
C LEU A 434 -25.60 20.45 8.41
N ASP A 435 -25.10 19.39 9.05
CA ASP A 435 -25.25 19.23 10.50
C ASP A 435 -24.72 20.49 11.23
N PRO A 436 -25.42 20.98 12.28
CA PRO A 436 -25.00 22.14 13.06
C PRO A 436 -23.51 22.15 13.46
N ARG A 437 -22.92 20.97 13.70
CA ARG A 437 -21.51 20.82 14.07
C ARG A 437 -20.53 21.35 13.00
N TYR A 438 -20.94 21.36 11.73
CA TYR A 438 -20.12 21.78 10.59
C TYR A 438 -20.29 23.24 10.18
N VAL A 439 -21.29 23.94 10.71
CA VAL A 439 -21.70 25.28 10.23
C VAL A 439 -20.57 26.30 10.41
N SER A 440 -19.85 26.26 11.54
CA SER A 440 -18.73 27.17 11.82
C SER A 440 -17.59 27.00 10.82
N ALA A 441 -17.14 25.75 10.62
CA ALA A 441 -16.08 25.42 9.67
C ALA A 441 -16.46 25.81 8.23
N ALA A 442 -17.69 25.51 7.82
CA ALA A 442 -18.20 25.88 6.50
C ALA A 442 -18.20 27.39 6.29
N ALA A 443 -18.68 28.17 7.27
CA ALA A 443 -18.68 29.63 7.20
C ALA A 443 -17.27 30.22 7.10
N ASN A 444 -16.30 29.67 7.84
CA ASN A 444 -14.91 30.08 7.77
C ASN A 444 -14.29 29.79 6.38
N ASN A 445 -14.49 28.58 5.86
CA ASN A 445 -13.96 28.18 4.54
C ASN A 445 -14.57 29.03 3.42
N ILE A 446 -15.89 29.25 3.43
CA ILE A 446 -16.58 30.12 2.47
C ILE A 446 -16.05 31.56 2.55
N ARG A 447 -15.81 32.08 3.74
CA ARG A 447 -15.23 33.43 3.91
C ARG A 447 -13.87 33.56 3.26
N GLU A 448 -12.98 32.58 3.41
CA GLU A 448 -11.68 32.59 2.75
C GLU A 448 -11.81 32.42 1.22
N CYS A 449 -12.72 31.58 0.73
CA CYS A 449 -13.02 31.52 -0.72
C CYS A 449 -13.51 32.87 -1.26
N LYS A 450 -14.37 33.57 -0.50
CA LYS A 450 -14.84 34.92 -0.84
C LYS A 450 -13.73 35.94 -0.87
N ARG A 451 -12.80 35.86 0.08
CA ARG A 451 -11.61 36.70 0.11
C ARG A 451 -10.71 36.42 -1.10
N ALA A 452 -10.54 35.15 -1.48
CA ALA A 452 -9.73 34.75 -2.62
C ALA A 452 -10.25 35.35 -3.93
N TYR A 453 -11.53 35.18 -4.29
CA TYR A 453 -12.02 35.72 -5.57
C TYR A 453 -12.02 37.26 -5.57
N LYS A 454 -12.23 37.92 -4.43
CA LYS A 454 -12.11 39.38 -4.31
C LYS A 454 -10.68 39.84 -4.62
N ARG A 455 -9.67 39.12 -4.13
CA ARG A 455 -8.26 39.38 -4.47
C ARG A 455 -7.99 39.18 -5.95
N MET A 456 -8.53 38.13 -6.56
CA MET A 456 -8.39 37.90 -8.01
C MET A 456 -8.97 39.05 -8.84
N TYR A 457 -10.21 39.49 -8.56
CA TYR A 457 -10.80 40.64 -9.26
C TYR A 457 -9.96 41.91 -9.07
N ALA A 458 -9.48 42.17 -7.85
CA ALA A 458 -8.64 43.32 -7.59
C ALA A 458 -7.30 43.26 -8.35
N GLY A 459 -6.74 42.08 -8.58
CA GLY A 459 -5.58 41.88 -9.45
C GLY A 459 -5.90 42.19 -10.92
N ILE A 460 -7.05 41.71 -11.42
CA ILE A 460 -7.55 42.04 -12.77
C ILE A 460 -7.77 43.55 -12.93
N ASP A 461 -8.34 44.22 -11.93
CA ASP A 461 -8.54 45.67 -11.93
C ASP A 461 -7.19 46.42 -11.97
N THR A 462 -6.17 45.95 -11.27
CA THR A 462 -4.82 46.52 -11.39
C THR A 462 -4.24 46.30 -12.79
N LEU A 463 -4.42 45.11 -13.37
CA LEU A 463 -4.03 44.83 -14.75
C LEU A 463 -4.81 45.65 -15.78
N SER A 464 -5.97 46.23 -15.46
CA SER A 464 -6.71 47.10 -16.39
C SER A 464 -6.24 48.55 -16.35
N HIS A 465 -5.75 49.03 -15.20
CA HIS A 465 -5.38 50.44 -15.02
C HIS A 465 -3.86 50.70 -15.01
N ASN A 466 -3.02 49.67 -14.84
CA ASN A 466 -1.57 49.82 -14.76
C ASN A 466 -0.86 49.13 -15.94
N ASP A 467 -0.26 49.92 -16.83
CA ASP A 467 0.41 49.40 -18.03
C ASP A 467 1.68 48.60 -17.73
N ASN A 468 2.42 48.95 -16.67
CA ASN A 468 3.63 48.20 -16.29
C ASN A 468 3.25 46.83 -15.72
N ALA A 469 2.24 46.79 -14.85
CA ALA A 469 1.72 45.53 -14.32
C ALA A 469 1.20 44.61 -15.44
N TYR A 470 0.48 45.18 -16.41
CA TYR A 470 -0.02 44.43 -17.56
C TYR A 470 1.12 43.90 -18.45
N LYS A 471 2.11 44.72 -18.79
CA LYS A 471 3.29 44.28 -19.56
C LYS A 471 4.06 43.18 -18.84
N ALA A 472 4.28 43.33 -17.53
CA ALA A 472 4.95 42.31 -16.72
C ALA A 472 4.17 41.00 -16.71
N PHE A 473 2.84 41.05 -16.59
CA PHE A 473 1.97 39.88 -16.67
C PHE A 473 2.08 39.16 -18.03
N LEU A 474 2.06 39.90 -19.15
CA LEU A 474 2.22 39.32 -20.49
C LEU A 474 3.59 38.63 -20.64
N LEU A 475 4.66 39.29 -20.20
CA LEU A 475 6.03 38.75 -20.28
C LEU A 475 6.22 37.53 -19.38
N ALA A 476 5.61 37.50 -18.20
CA ALA A 476 5.63 36.34 -17.31
C ALA A 476 4.94 35.13 -17.97
N ASN A 477 3.79 35.33 -18.60
CA ASN A 477 3.09 34.28 -19.34
C ASN A 477 3.90 33.80 -20.55
N ARG A 478 4.56 34.72 -21.28
CA ARG A 478 5.48 34.37 -22.37
C ARG A 478 6.64 33.51 -21.89
N ALA A 479 7.29 33.90 -20.78
CA ALA A 479 8.41 33.14 -20.22
C ALA A 479 7.98 31.71 -19.83
N MET A 480 6.80 31.57 -19.21
CA MET A 480 6.24 30.26 -18.84
C MET A 480 5.87 29.42 -20.05
N PHE A 481 5.31 30.04 -21.11
CA PHE A 481 5.06 29.37 -22.38
C PHE A 481 6.35 28.85 -23.01
N MET A 482 7.39 29.70 -23.12
CA MET A 482 8.70 29.31 -23.65
C MET A 482 9.30 28.14 -22.86
N GLN A 483 9.24 28.20 -21.53
CA GLN A 483 9.71 27.12 -20.67
C GLN A 483 8.99 25.79 -20.93
N ARG A 484 7.67 25.81 -21.14
CA ARG A 484 6.90 24.59 -21.47
C ARG A 484 7.31 23.99 -22.80
N ILE A 485 7.52 24.83 -23.82
CA ILE A 485 8.02 24.38 -25.14
C ILE A 485 9.40 23.74 -24.98
N HIS A 486 10.29 24.33 -24.18
CA HIS A 486 11.62 23.77 -23.94
C HIS A 486 11.59 22.42 -23.22
N ILE A 487 10.71 22.26 -22.22
CA ILE A 487 10.54 20.97 -21.52
C ILE A 487 10.03 19.89 -22.49
N ALA A 488 9.05 20.21 -23.33
CA ALA A 488 8.55 19.27 -24.33
C ALA A 488 9.64 18.87 -25.33
N MET A 489 10.41 19.86 -25.81
CA MET A 489 11.57 19.63 -26.68
C MET A 489 12.62 18.72 -26.02
N GLN A 490 12.97 18.96 -24.76
CA GLN A 490 13.90 18.10 -24.00
C GLN A 490 13.36 16.67 -23.87
N GLY A 491 12.07 16.52 -23.56
CA GLY A 491 11.41 15.22 -23.49
C GLY A 491 11.48 14.45 -24.79
N ASP A 492 11.23 15.11 -25.93
CA ASP A 492 11.34 14.47 -27.25
C ASP A 492 12.78 14.12 -27.61
N MET A 493 13.75 14.97 -27.29
CA MET A 493 15.17 14.70 -27.51
C MET A 493 15.69 13.54 -26.66
N SER A 494 15.23 13.39 -25.43
CA SER A 494 15.66 12.31 -24.53
C SER A 494 15.30 10.90 -25.04
N LYS A 495 14.29 10.79 -25.92
CA LYS A 495 13.90 9.52 -26.57
C LYS A 495 14.95 9.02 -27.56
N THR A 496 15.74 9.93 -28.14
CA THR A 496 16.78 9.58 -29.13
C THR A 496 18.18 9.59 -28.51
N SER A 497 18.46 10.53 -27.60
CA SER A 497 19.70 10.58 -26.82
C SER A 497 19.43 11.18 -25.44
N ALA A 498 19.55 10.34 -24.41
CA ALA A 498 19.32 10.75 -23.02
C ALA A 498 20.44 11.66 -22.47
N ASP A 499 21.67 11.47 -22.95
CA ASP A 499 22.83 12.25 -22.51
C ASP A 499 22.97 13.53 -23.35
N ARG A 500 22.87 14.69 -22.69
CA ARG A 500 23.02 16.03 -23.27
C ARG A 500 23.84 16.90 -22.32
N TYR A 501 24.80 17.67 -22.84
CA TYR A 501 25.78 18.43 -22.05
C TYR A 501 25.70 19.94 -22.32
N PRO A 502 26.21 20.81 -21.43
CA PRO A 502 26.35 22.24 -21.71
C PRO A 502 27.13 22.47 -23.02
N GLY A 503 26.61 23.34 -23.89
CA GLY A 503 27.23 23.65 -25.18
C GLY A 503 26.82 22.74 -26.34
N ASP A 504 25.75 21.95 -26.19
CA ASP A 504 25.17 21.16 -27.28
C ASP A 504 24.74 22.04 -28.47
N GLU A 505 25.43 21.87 -29.60
CA GLU A 505 25.22 22.67 -30.83
C GLU A 505 23.84 22.45 -31.45
N GLU A 506 23.25 21.25 -31.32
CA GLU A 506 21.92 20.93 -31.85
C GLU A 506 20.83 21.68 -31.05
N ILE A 507 20.96 21.72 -29.72
CA ILE A 507 20.06 22.49 -28.86
C ILE A 507 20.21 23.99 -29.16
N ALA A 508 21.44 24.49 -29.28
CA ALA A 508 21.71 25.89 -29.56
C ALA A 508 21.12 26.33 -30.92
N ASP A 509 21.36 25.58 -31.99
CA ASP A 509 20.82 25.87 -33.32
C ASP A 509 19.29 25.87 -33.32
N ARG A 510 18.68 24.87 -32.66
CA ARG A 510 17.22 24.79 -32.57
C ARG A 510 16.61 25.94 -31.79
N LEU A 511 17.22 26.38 -30.70
CA LEU A 511 16.76 27.53 -29.93
C LEU A 511 16.92 28.85 -30.70
N LEU A 512 18.02 29.00 -31.46
CA LEU A 512 18.26 30.19 -32.30
C LEU A 512 17.21 30.34 -33.40
N ASN A 513 16.75 29.22 -33.96
CA ASN A 513 15.80 29.19 -35.06
C ASN A 513 14.32 29.09 -34.60
N MET A 514 14.06 29.10 -33.29
CA MET A 514 12.71 28.90 -32.74
C MET A 514 11.86 30.18 -32.78
N ASP A 515 10.70 30.10 -33.43
CA ASP A 515 9.67 31.14 -33.39
C ASP A 515 8.49 30.71 -32.51
N TYR A 516 8.52 31.16 -31.24
CA TYR A 516 7.47 30.89 -30.26
C TYR A 516 6.07 31.37 -30.68
N SER A 517 5.95 32.30 -31.64
CA SER A 517 4.63 32.71 -32.16
C SER A 517 3.96 31.61 -32.99
N GLN A 518 4.75 30.70 -33.58
CA GLN A 518 4.26 29.58 -34.40
C GLN A 518 4.09 28.27 -33.61
N GLU A 519 4.67 28.20 -32.41
CA GLU A 519 4.56 27.02 -31.55
C GLU A 519 3.13 26.78 -31.05
N SER A 520 2.76 25.50 -30.93
CA SER A 520 1.45 25.07 -30.44
C SER A 520 1.33 25.26 -28.93
N ASP A 521 0.15 25.66 -28.45
CA ASP A 521 -0.16 25.82 -27.04
C ASP A 521 -1.04 24.70 -26.45
N GLY A 522 -1.28 23.62 -27.21
CA GLY A 522 -2.16 22.52 -26.80
C GLY A 522 -1.82 21.89 -25.45
N ASN A 523 -0.52 21.82 -25.11
CA ASN A 523 -0.02 21.30 -23.82
C ASN A 523 0.54 22.40 -22.89
N CYS A 524 0.35 23.67 -23.25
CA CYS A 524 0.93 24.84 -22.56
C CYS A 524 -0.15 25.67 -21.87
N LYS A 525 -1.14 24.99 -21.29
CA LYS A 525 -2.24 25.59 -20.56
C LYS A 525 -1.93 25.69 -19.07
N TRP A 526 -2.36 26.77 -18.47
CA TRP A 526 -2.40 26.88 -17.02
C TRP A 526 -3.51 26.00 -16.46
N ARG A 527 -3.27 25.42 -15.29
CA ARG A 527 -4.37 24.93 -14.45
C ARG A 527 -5.10 26.15 -13.87
N PRO A 528 -6.43 26.14 -13.75
CA PRO A 528 -7.21 27.29 -13.26
C PRO A 528 -6.69 27.93 -11.96
N PHE A 529 -6.29 27.12 -10.98
CA PHE A 529 -5.77 27.63 -9.72
C PHE A 529 -4.43 28.38 -9.86
N GLN A 530 -3.64 28.10 -10.90
CA GLN A 530 -2.38 28.79 -11.15
C GLN A 530 -2.64 30.22 -11.65
N ILE A 531 -3.63 30.40 -12.54
CA ILE A 531 -4.08 31.74 -12.94
C ILE A 531 -4.66 32.47 -11.72
N ALA A 532 -5.50 31.80 -10.92
CA ALA A 532 -6.03 32.38 -9.68
C ALA A 532 -4.91 32.87 -8.75
N PHE A 533 -3.87 32.04 -8.54
CA PHE A 533 -2.69 32.40 -7.76
C PHE A 533 -2.00 33.65 -8.29
N LEU A 534 -1.67 33.68 -9.59
CA LEU A 534 -1.07 34.85 -10.24
C LEU A 534 -1.93 36.11 -10.01
N LEU A 535 -3.24 36.02 -10.23
CA LEU A 535 -4.15 37.14 -10.07
C LEU A 535 -4.23 37.66 -8.62
N MET A 536 -4.22 36.77 -7.64
CA MET A 536 -4.26 37.15 -6.22
C MET A 536 -3.01 37.92 -5.75
N ASP A 537 -1.87 37.74 -6.40
CA ASP A 537 -0.58 38.26 -5.97
C ASP A 537 -0.16 39.56 -6.67
N ILE A 538 -0.80 39.93 -7.78
CA ILE A 538 -0.51 41.17 -8.52
C ILE A 538 -0.51 42.39 -7.61
N ASN A 539 -1.52 42.51 -6.74
CA ASN A 539 -1.61 43.66 -5.84
C ASN A 539 -0.54 43.65 -4.76
N SER A 540 -0.14 42.48 -4.27
CA SER A 540 0.94 42.35 -3.28
C SER A 540 2.26 42.84 -3.85
N ILE A 541 2.54 42.51 -5.12
CA ILE A 541 3.75 42.94 -5.83
C ILE A 541 3.72 44.44 -6.12
N MET A 542 2.56 44.96 -6.54
CA MET A 542 2.43 46.37 -6.92
C MET A 542 2.34 47.35 -5.73
N MET A 543 1.73 46.94 -4.62
CA MET A 543 1.53 47.80 -3.44
C MET A 543 2.75 47.86 -2.49
N MET A 544 3.78 47.04 -2.72
CA MET A 544 5.04 47.09 -1.97
C MET A 544 5.76 48.45 -2.11
N ASN A 545 5.42 49.23 -3.14
CA ASN A 545 5.95 50.58 -3.39
C ASN A 545 5.25 51.71 -2.62
N LEU A 546 4.19 51.43 -1.84
CA LEU A 546 3.49 52.45 -1.04
C LEU A 546 4.01 52.54 0.41
N TRP A 547 4.74 51.53 0.90
CA TRP A 547 5.28 51.52 2.27
C TRP A 547 6.65 52.18 2.43
N SER A 548 7.39 52.38 1.34
CA SER A 548 8.67 53.11 1.35
C SER A 548 8.53 54.63 1.51
N GLY A 549 7.31 55.16 1.57
CA GLY A 549 7.02 56.60 1.76
C GLY A 549 6.54 57.01 3.16
N ILE A 550 6.36 56.08 4.10
CA ILE A 550 5.83 56.38 5.46
C ILE A 550 6.92 56.26 6.56
N LEU A 551 8.15 55.90 6.20
CA LEU A 551 9.28 55.77 7.15
C LEU A 551 10.27 56.94 7.14
N LEU A 552 9.79 58.13 6.78
CA LEU A 552 10.49 59.40 6.97
C LEU A 552 9.51 60.45 7.54
N ILE A 553 9.18 60.32 8.82
CA ILE A 553 9.07 61.35 9.87
C ILE A 553 8.96 60.64 11.22
#